data_AF-A0A936JU03-F1
#
_entry.id   AF-A0A936JU03-F1
#
_cell.length_a   1.000
_cell.length_b   1.000
_cell.length_c   1.000
_cell.angle_alpha   90.00
_cell.angle_beta   90.00
_cell.angle_gamma   90.00
#
_symmetry.space_group_name_H-M   'P 1'
#
loop_
_entity.id
_entity.type
_entity.pdbx_description
1 polymer ?
#
loop_
_entity_poly.entity_id
_entity_poly.type
_entity_poly.pdbx_seq_one_letter_code
_entity_poly.pdbx_strand_id
1 'polypeptide(L)'
;MRLPQWLPRRADLSGVALAGALGAISLVVIHLLPPSPFLSDILVALLIGVVLFNTPLRRLVGLAPPTLSREPDRYAAGLRFTGKWILRASIILLGFKVRTQDFGLAQIALILGVAAVTVPSAFFVTHSVATLLGVRRPMADLIAGGTMICGASAVNAVAPVAGARREEQGIAIATIFLFSVVALLVFRPIASLVGLDGAHAGLWSGLAVNDLSSAIAVGKQMGEMGGEMAAASKSTRVLMLAPALIVLALVRRDTAPKDVKKSAVDNLPGYLLGYVALALVRATGDRIFASDAGWQFVIKADALAVDWLMATVAAAIGLHLEIKTLLAAGARALAVGGAASVWMASLSLTMITFAHRGATIASAVVGVSGLALSYVAYRWIATPAARTHVLEARFDAGHPLSLADAMMLLSTLEMQKRIDDATLRKLLAQLHPSIGELIPVRQSPLPHGKGCRWLTYWEGSSGWALVAVCREPGSATPIHAHSHRLLGKTIEGKMEELRFAKKDDGELELVWRKVLAPADLVETDGLRDPHIVRVIEDRPAIDLQLRGPEVGSPGLEFHTEKPFDIEKLSAGDRLRTVERVDRRPGQAGEGAKVGRLPA
;
A
#
# COMPACT_ATOMS: atom_id res chain seq x y z
N MET A 1 -27.61 -18.01 5.02
CA MET A 1 -27.24 -16.59 4.77
C MET A 1 -25.85 -16.33 5.35
N ARG A 2 -24.94 -15.66 4.62
CA ARG A 2 -23.60 -15.33 5.17
C ARG A 2 -23.78 -14.28 6.26
N LEU A 3 -23.27 -14.54 7.46
CA LEU A 3 -23.28 -13.56 8.56
C LEU A 3 -22.64 -12.24 8.09
N PRO A 4 -23.26 -11.08 8.38
CA PRO A 4 -22.68 -9.78 8.12
C PRO A 4 -21.27 -9.66 8.70
N GLN A 5 -20.36 -8.99 7.98
CA GLN A 5 -18.95 -8.87 8.41
C GLN A 5 -18.76 -8.11 9.72
N TRP A 6 -19.74 -7.33 10.17
CA TRP A 6 -19.72 -6.53 11.40
C TRP A 6 -20.18 -7.31 12.63
N LEU A 7 -20.65 -8.56 12.47
CA LEU A 7 -20.91 -9.46 13.60
C LEU A 7 -19.69 -10.37 13.82
N PRO A 8 -19.21 -10.51 15.07
CA PRO A 8 -18.07 -11.35 15.36
C PRO A 8 -18.41 -12.82 15.11
N ARG A 9 -17.50 -13.54 14.47
CA ARG A 9 -17.56 -14.99 14.30
C ARG A 9 -16.89 -15.68 15.47
N ARG A 10 -17.07 -17.00 15.60
CA ARG A 10 -16.38 -17.80 16.64
C ARG A 10 -14.86 -17.60 16.64
N ALA A 11 -14.26 -17.43 15.47
CA ALA A 11 -12.83 -17.17 15.31
C ALA A 11 -12.39 -15.78 15.82
N ASP A 12 -13.31 -14.82 15.97
CA ASP A 12 -13.02 -13.46 16.43
C ASP A 12 -13.12 -13.33 17.95
N LEU A 13 -13.86 -14.22 18.62
CA LEU A 13 -14.21 -14.07 20.04
C LEU A 13 -12.99 -14.03 20.97
N SER A 14 -12.01 -14.90 20.76
CA SER A 14 -10.79 -14.98 21.57
C SER A 14 -9.99 -13.68 21.55
N GLY A 15 -9.81 -13.08 20.38
CA GLY A 15 -9.08 -11.81 20.23
C GLY A 15 -9.84 -10.62 20.80
N VAL A 16 -11.16 -10.57 20.57
CA VAL A 16 -12.04 -9.53 21.14
C VAL A 16 -12.07 -9.64 22.67
N ALA A 17 -12.19 -10.83 23.22
CA ALA A 17 -12.22 -11.06 24.66
C ALA A 17 -10.90 -10.66 25.34
N LEU A 18 -9.76 -11.02 24.72
CA LEU A 18 -8.44 -10.61 25.23
C LEU A 18 -8.31 -9.08 25.26
N ALA A 19 -8.61 -8.41 24.14
CA ALA A 19 -8.55 -6.96 24.08
C ALA A 19 -9.51 -6.29 25.07
N GLY A 20 -10.74 -6.80 25.19
CA GLY A 20 -11.75 -6.31 26.11
C GLY A 20 -11.35 -6.45 27.57
N ALA A 21 -10.72 -7.57 27.93
CA ALA A 21 -10.19 -7.79 29.27
C ALA A 21 -9.05 -6.81 29.59
N LEU A 22 -8.10 -6.60 28.66
CA LEU A 22 -7.01 -5.65 28.87
C LEU A 22 -7.53 -4.20 28.97
N GLY A 23 -8.54 -3.83 28.18
CA GLY A 23 -9.21 -2.54 28.28
C GLY A 23 -9.97 -2.34 29.59
N ALA A 24 -10.60 -3.39 30.13
CA ALA A 24 -11.22 -3.32 31.46
C ALA A 24 -10.15 -3.20 32.56
N ILE A 25 -9.06 -3.96 32.45
CA ILE A 25 -7.93 -3.90 33.41
C ILE A 25 -7.35 -2.49 33.43
N SER A 26 -7.17 -1.83 32.28
CA SER A 26 -6.60 -0.48 32.26
C SER A 26 -7.49 0.55 32.97
N LEU A 27 -8.81 0.43 32.82
CA LEU A 27 -9.78 1.27 33.54
C LEU A 27 -9.71 1.05 35.06
N VAL A 28 -9.39 -0.15 35.54
CA VAL A 28 -9.18 -0.38 36.97
C VAL A 28 -7.81 0.14 37.42
N VAL A 29 -6.76 -0.17 36.67
CA VAL A 29 -5.37 0.21 36.99
C VAL A 29 -5.21 1.73 37.10
N ILE A 30 -5.87 2.51 36.24
CA ILE A 30 -5.76 3.97 36.30
C ILE A 30 -6.31 4.56 37.61
N HIS A 31 -7.30 3.92 38.23
CA HIS A 31 -7.84 4.34 39.53
C HIS A 31 -6.92 3.95 40.70
N LEU A 32 -6.01 3.00 40.50
CA LEU A 32 -5.02 2.57 41.49
C LEU A 32 -3.73 3.41 41.43
N LEU A 33 -3.49 4.08 40.30
CA LEU A 33 -2.34 4.95 40.11
C LEU A 33 -2.62 6.36 40.64
N PRO A 34 -1.59 7.11 41.08
CA PRO A 34 -1.75 8.51 41.43
C PRO A 34 -2.35 9.29 40.24
N PRO A 35 -3.34 10.18 40.47
CA PRO A 35 -3.89 11.03 39.42
C PRO A 35 -2.75 11.80 38.76
N SER A 36 -2.47 11.45 37.51
CA SER A 36 -1.38 12.05 36.75
C SER A 36 -1.93 12.57 35.43
N PRO A 37 -1.62 13.82 35.07
CA PRO A 37 -1.91 14.30 33.73
C PRO A 37 -1.15 13.50 32.65
N PHE A 38 -0.12 12.73 32.99
CA PHE A 38 0.64 11.98 31.97
C PHE A 38 0.11 10.57 31.72
N LEU A 39 -0.81 10.08 32.55
CA LEU A 39 -1.40 8.74 32.42
C LEU A 39 -2.89 8.84 32.11
N SER A 40 -3.28 8.41 30.91
CA SER A 40 -4.69 8.11 30.59
C SER A 40 -4.95 6.62 30.63
N ASP A 41 -6.19 6.24 30.91
CA ASP A 41 -6.73 4.88 30.76
C ASP A 41 -6.34 4.24 29.41
N ILE A 42 -6.37 5.02 28.34
CA ILE A 42 -6.02 4.60 26.99
C ILE A 42 -4.52 4.33 26.84
N LEU A 43 -3.67 5.23 27.37
CA LEU A 43 -2.22 5.02 27.33
C LEU A 43 -1.84 3.77 28.12
N VAL A 44 -2.46 3.56 29.29
CA VAL A 44 -2.27 2.36 30.10
C VAL A 44 -2.71 1.10 29.33
N ALA A 45 -3.89 1.12 28.69
CA ALA A 45 -4.37 0.01 27.88
C ALA A 45 -3.40 -0.36 26.75
N LEU A 46 -2.89 0.66 26.04
CA LEU A 46 -1.90 0.48 24.99
C LEU A 46 -0.62 -0.15 25.54
N LEU A 47 -0.05 0.43 26.61
CA LEU A 47 1.20 -0.04 27.21
C LEU A 47 1.07 -1.48 27.71
N ILE A 48 -0.05 -1.84 28.33
CA ILE A 48 -0.34 -3.21 28.74
C ILE A 48 -0.29 -4.15 27.51
N GLY A 49 -0.96 -3.77 26.41
CA GLY A 49 -0.92 -4.56 25.17
C GLY A 49 0.50 -4.72 24.60
N VAL A 50 1.27 -3.62 24.54
CA VAL A 50 2.66 -3.62 24.06
C VAL A 50 3.55 -4.52 24.91
N VAL A 51 3.49 -4.34 26.23
CA VAL A 51 4.28 -5.12 27.18
C VAL A 51 3.90 -6.59 27.09
N LEU A 52 2.60 -6.92 27.07
CA LEU A 52 2.14 -8.30 26.95
C LEU A 52 2.64 -8.96 25.66
N PHE A 53 2.58 -8.25 24.52
CA PHE A 53 2.98 -8.80 23.23
C PHE A 53 4.49 -8.97 23.07
N ASN A 54 5.28 -7.98 23.50
CA ASN A 54 6.73 -7.95 23.25
C ASN A 54 7.56 -8.69 24.31
N THR A 55 7.02 -8.93 25.50
CA THR A 55 7.74 -9.62 26.60
C THR A 55 7.40 -11.12 26.65
N PRO A 56 8.09 -11.93 27.48
CA PRO A 56 7.75 -13.33 27.70
C PRO A 56 6.33 -13.57 28.23
N LEU A 57 5.64 -12.52 28.73
CA LEU A 57 4.25 -12.60 29.22
C LEU A 57 3.27 -13.11 28.16
N ARG A 58 3.57 -12.95 26.86
CA ARG A 58 2.77 -13.51 25.77
C ARG A 58 2.53 -15.02 25.90
N ARG A 59 3.45 -15.75 26.54
CA ARG A 59 3.33 -17.20 26.78
C ARG A 59 2.17 -17.53 27.72
N LEU A 60 1.88 -16.66 28.68
CA LEU A 60 0.79 -16.85 29.66
C LEU A 60 -0.58 -16.86 28.99
N VAL A 61 -0.74 -16.06 27.93
CA VAL A 61 -1.99 -15.98 27.16
C VAL A 61 -1.95 -16.82 25.88
N GLY A 62 -0.85 -17.52 25.58
CA GLY A 62 -0.71 -18.31 24.36
C GLY A 62 -0.69 -17.47 23.08
N LEU A 63 -0.14 -16.25 23.15
CA LEU A 63 0.13 -15.41 21.97
C LEU A 63 1.40 -15.92 21.27
N ALA A 64 1.28 -16.17 19.97
CA ALA A 64 2.40 -16.62 19.15
C ALA A 64 3.50 -15.54 19.08
N PRO A 65 4.78 -15.92 18.94
CA PRO A 65 5.84 -14.96 18.72
C PRO A 65 5.62 -14.23 17.39
N PRO A 66 6.14 -13.00 17.27
CA PRO A 66 6.08 -12.29 16.02
C PRO A 66 6.86 -13.00 14.91
N THR A 67 6.19 -13.22 13.77
CA THR A 67 6.79 -13.65 12.51
C THR A 67 6.34 -12.71 11.38
N LEU A 68 7.23 -12.46 10.41
CA LEU A 68 7.00 -11.58 9.24
C LEU A 68 5.73 -11.96 8.44
N SER A 69 5.29 -13.20 8.57
CA SER A 69 3.97 -13.68 8.19
C SER A 69 3.33 -14.28 9.44
N ARG A 70 2.54 -13.48 10.17
CA ARG A 70 1.67 -13.99 11.23
C ARG A 70 0.63 -14.90 10.56
N GLU A 71 0.92 -16.20 10.51
CA GLU A 71 -0.14 -17.20 10.39
C GLU A 71 -1.15 -16.95 11.51
N PRO A 72 -2.46 -17.17 11.26
CA PRO A 72 -3.49 -16.70 12.15
C PRO A 72 -3.43 -17.46 13.48
N ASP A 73 -2.74 -16.90 14.46
CA ASP A 73 -2.94 -17.32 15.84
C ASP A 73 -4.41 -17.11 16.21
N ARG A 74 -4.86 -17.80 17.27
CA ARG A 74 -6.26 -17.78 17.70
C ARG A 74 -6.80 -16.38 18.03
N TYR A 75 -5.93 -15.37 18.18
CA TYR A 75 -6.31 -14.01 18.54
C TYR A 75 -6.35 -13.06 17.34
N ALA A 76 -5.59 -13.35 16.28
CA ALA A 76 -5.34 -12.44 15.17
C ALA A 76 -6.64 -11.98 14.46
N ALA A 77 -7.60 -12.89 14.27
CA ALA A 77 -8.89 -12.54 13.66
C ALA A 77 -9.69 -11.57 14.55
N GLY A 78 -9.78 -11.85 15.85
CA GLY A 78 -10.48 -11.01 16.82
C GLY A 78 -9.82 -9.66 17.08
N LEU A 79 -8.49 -9.59 17.09
CA LEU A 79 -7.77 -8.32 17.22
C LEU A 79 -7.98 -7.45 15.97
N ARG A 80 -7.97 -8.04 14.76
CA ARG A 80 -8.34 -7.32 13.52
C ARG A 80 -9.80 -6.88 13.53
N PHE A 81 -10.70 -7.71 14.04
CA PHE A 81 -12.11 -7.35 14.22
C PHE A 81 -12.25 -6.17 15.17
N THR A 82 -11.50 -6.17 16.28
CA THR A 82 -11.50 -5.08 17.27
C THR A 82 -11.02 -3.76 16.65
N GLY A 83 -9.85 -3.76 15.99
CA GLY A 83 -9.31 -2.58 15.33
C GLY A 83 -10.17 -2.06 14.16
N LYS A 84 -11.05 -2.90 13.58
CA LYS A 84 -11.93 -2.50 12.47
C LYS A 84 -13.33 -2.13 12.94
N TRP A 85 -14.05 -3.05 13.57
CA TRP A 85 -15.48 -2.93 13.84
C TRP A 85 -15.79 -2.36 15.21
N ILE A 86 -15.06 -2.79 16.26
CA ILE A 86 -15.21 -2.21 17.60
C ILE A 86 -14.80 -0.74 17.58
N LEU A 87 -13.70 -0.39 16.91
CA LEU A 87 -13.31 1.01 16.68
C LEU A 87 -14.44 1.81 16.02
N ARG A 88 -15.04 1.30 14.94
CA ARG A 88 -16.16 1.98 14.25
C ARG A 88 -17.37 2.17 15.15
N ALA A 89 -17.75 1.14 15.92
CA ALA A 89 -18.85 1.24 16.87
C ALA A 89 -18.56 2.30 17.95
N SER A 90 -17.34 2.31 18.48
CA SER A 90 -16.90 3.27 19.47
C SER A 90 -16.93 4.71 18.95
N ILE A 91 -16.55 4.93 17.68
CA ILE A 91 -16.63 6.25 17.02
C ILE A 91 -18.08 6.66 16.84
N ILE A 92 -18.96 5.75 16.40
CA ILE A 92 -20.38 6.04 16.26
C ILE A 92 -20.95 6.50 17.61
N LEU A 93 -20.72 5.72 18.68
CA LEU A 93 -21.16 6.04 20.04
C LEU A 93 -20.54 7.33 20.58
N LEU A 94 -19.28 7.65 20.24
CA LEU A 94 -18.68 8.93 20.59
C LEU A 94 -19.49 10.12 20.05
N GLY A 95 -20.22 9.96 18.94
CA GLY A 95 -21.16 10.98 18.46
C GLY A 95 -22.25 11.31 19.48
N PHE A 96 -22.67 10.34 20.29
CA PHE A 96 -23.62 10.56 21.37
C PHE A 96 -23.00 11.27 22.59
N LYS A 97 -21.68 11.28 22.73
CA LYS A 97 -20.97 12.04 23.76
C LYS A 97 -20.86 13.54 23.42
N VAL A 98 -20.84 13.85 22.12
CA VAL A 98 -20.69 15.22 21.59
C VAL A 98 -21.81 16.13 22.04
N ARG A 99 -21.45 17.24 22.70
CA ARG A 99 -22.40 18.34 22.92
C ARG A 99 -22.41 19.20 21.67
N THR A 100 -23.53 19.30 20.98
CA THR A 100 -23.63 20.11 19.75
C THR A 100 -23.49 21.62 19.96
N GLN A 101 -23.38 22.05 21.21
CA GLN A 101 -23.06 23.42 21.59
C GLN A 101 -21.56 23.73 21.40
N ASP A 102 -20.73 22.69 21.30
CA ASP A 102 -19.27 22.80 21.32
C ASP A 102 -18.63 22.95 19.93
N PHE A 103 -19.38 22.72 18.84
CA PHE A 103 -18.92 22.80 17.45
C PHE A 103 -19.40 24.09 16.76
N GLY A 104 -18.68 25.18 16.95
CA GLY A 104 -18.91 26.44 16.26
C GLY A 104 -18.47 26.38 14.78
N LEU A 105 -19.11 27.19 13.93
CA LEU A 105 -18.73 27.36 12.51
C LEU A 105 -17.23 27.71 12.34
N ALA A 106 -16.68 28.48 13.28
CA ALA A 106 -15.26 28.85 13.31
C ALA A 106 -14.31 27.64 13.47
N GLN A 107 -14.63 26.65 14.30
CA GLN A 107 -13.80 25.47 14.48
C GLN A 107 -13.87 24.55 13.24
N ILE A 108 -15.04 24.41 12.63
CA ILE A 108 -15.19 23.66 11.37
C ILE A 108 -14.36 24.31 10.27
N ALA A 109 -14.44 25.64 10.14
CA ALA A 109 -13.64 26.39 9.18
C ALA A 109 -12.13 26.23 9.45
N LEU A 110 -11.72 26.24 10.72
CA LEU A 110 -10.32 26.00 11.11
C LEU A 110 -9.86 24.58 10.74
N ILE A 111 -10.65 23.54 11.05
CA ILE A 111 -10.35 22.15 10.67
C ILE A 111 -10.14 22.05 9.17
N LEU A 112 -11.10 22.55 8.38
CA LEU A 112 -11.07 22.49 6.92
C LEU A 112 -9.89 23.27 6.35
N GLY A 113 -9.64 24.49 6.86
CA GLY A 113 -8.53 25.33 6.43
C GLY A 113 -7.16 24.70 6.71
N VAL A 114 -6.96 24.16 7.92
CA VAL A 114 -5.71 23.47 8.27
C VAL A 114 -5.57 22.18 7.45
N ALA A 115 -6.63 21.39 7.27
CA ALA A 115 -6.58 20.15 6.49
C ALA A 115 -6.29 20.40 5.00
N ALA A 116 -6.90 21.44 4.40
CA ALA A 116 -6.71 21.82 3.00
C ALA A 116 -5.25 22.15 2.66
N VAL A 117 -4.46 22.58 3.64
CA VAL A 117 -3.05 22.95 3.48
C VAL A 117 -2.12 21.81 3.93
N THR A 118 -2.37 21.23 5.10
CA THR A 118 -1.47 20.24 5.70
C THR A 118 -1.45 18.92 4.92
N VAL A 119 -2.59 18.48 4.36
CA VAL A 119 -2.68 17.26 3.55
C VAL A 119 -1.81 17.32 2.28
N PRO A 120 -1.96 18.31 1.38
CA PRO A 120 -1.10 18.39 0.20
C PRO A 120 0.36 18.72 0.56
N SER A 121 0.62 19.54 1.59
CA SER A 121 2.01 19.84 1.98
C SER A 121 2.75 18.59 2.49
N ALA A 122 2.09 17.73 3.27
CA ALA A 122 2.66 16.47 3.72
C ALA A 122 2.96 15.52 2.56
N PHE A 123 2.13 15.50 1.52
CA PHE A 123 2.42 14.77 0.29
C PHE A 123 3.73 15.25 -0.36
N PHE A 124 3.90 16.58 -0.51
CA PHE A 124 5.11 17.16 -1.09
C PHE A 124 6.35 16.91 -0.25
N VAL A 125 6.27 17.07 1.08
CA VAL A 125 7.39 16.77 1.98
C VAL A 125 7.79 15.29 1.92
N THR A 126 6.80 14.39 1.96
CA THR A 126 7.05 12.94 1.88
C THR A 126 7.83 12.61 0.61
N HIS A 127 7.43 13.15 -0.54
CA HIS A 127 8.08 12.87 -1.82
C HIS A 127 9.45 13.52 -1.97
N SER A 128 9.64 14.74 -1.44
CA SER A 128 10.94 15.41 -1.42
C SER A 128 11.95 14.57 -0.63
N VAL A 129 11.60 14.20 0.60
CA VAL A 129 12.48 13.42 1.49
C VAL A 129 12.69 12.02 0.94
N ALA A 130 11.66 11.39 0.37
CA ALA A 130 11.79 10.10 -0.29
C ALA A 130 12.78 10.14 -1.46
N THR A 131 12.76 11.21 -2.27
CA THR A 131 13.70 11.38 -3.37
C THR A 131 15.13 11.54 -2.84
N LEU A 132 15.35 12.40 -1.83
CA LEU A 132 16.66 12.61 -1.22
C LEU A 132 17.26 11.32 -0.63
N LEU A 133 16.41 10.48 -0.03
CA LEU A 133 16.84 9.24 0.61
C LEU A 133 16.83 8.02 -0.32
N GLY A 134 16.51 8.21 -1.60
CA GLY A 134 16.45 7.13 -2.59
C GLY A 134 15.35 6.09 -2.32
N VAL A 135 14.24 6.50 -1.72
CA VAL A 135 13.08 5.65 -1.43
C VAL A 135 12.20 5.50 -2.68
N ARG A 136 11.72 4.28 -2.91
CA ARG A 136 10.81 3.95 -4.01
C ARG A 136 9.54 4.80 -3.97
N ARG A 137 9.07 5.23 -5.14
CA ARG A 137 7.85 6.02 -5.26
C ARG A 137 6.59 5.31 -4.75
N PRO A 138 6.34 4.01 -5.02
CA PRO A 138 5.24 3.28 -4.39
C PRO A 138 5.28 3.34 -2.86
N MET A 139 6.45 3.15 -2.25
CA MET A 139 6.63 3.25 -0.80
C MET A 139 6.36 4.68 -0.30
N ALA A 140 6.82 5.70 -1.01
CA ALA A 140 6.55 7.10 -0.68
C ALA A 140 5.04 7.42 -0.76
N ASP A 141 4.33 6.92 -1.76
CA ASP A 141 2.88 7.06 -1.90
C ASP A 141 2.13 6.41 -0.72
N LEU A 142 2.57 5.21 -0.30
CA LEU A 142 2.01 4.54 0.87
C LEU A 142 2.20 5.36 2.15
N ILE A 143 3.43 5.82 2.41
CA ILE A 143 3.73 6.64 3.59
C ILE A 143 2.95 7.95 3.54
N ALA A 144 2.90 8.62 2.39
CA ALA A 144 2.15 9.87 2.20
C ALA A 144 0.66 9.65 2.48
N GLY A 145 0.05 8.64 1.84
CA GLY A 145 -1.37 8.31 2.02
C GLY A 145 -1.73 7.98 3.46
N GLY A 146 -0.90 7.17 4.12
CA GLY A 146 -1.13 6.80 5.50
C GLY A 146 -0.91 7.91 6.51
N THR A 147 0.10 8.78 6.28
CA THR A 147 0.37 9.94 7.14
C THR A 147 -0.71 11.01 6.96
N MET A 148 -1.14 11.27 5.71
CA MET A 148 -2.05 12.38 5.37
C MET A 148 -3.54 12.10 5.60
N ILE A 149 -3.96 10.85 5.87
CA ILE A 149 -5.39 10.50 6.01
C ILE A 149 -5.65 9.71 7.30
N CYS A 150 -5.60 8.38 7.27
CA CYS A 150 -6.06 7.51 8.37
C CYS A 150 -5.22 6.22 8.50
N GLY A 151 -3.91 6.37 8.39
CA GLY A 151 -2.96 5.30 8.70
C GLY A 151 -3.14 4.06 7.83
N ALA A 152 -3.27 2.89 8.46
CA ALA A 152 -3.26 1.60 7.76
C ALA A 152 -4.38 1.45 6.73
N SER A 153 -5.57 2.02 6.97
CA SER A 153 -6.69 1.96 6.02
C SER A 153 -6.37 2.72 4.74
N ALA A 154 -5.72 3.88 4.85
CA ALA A 154 -5.28 4.66 3.70
C ALA A 154 -4.11 3.97 2.97
N VAL A 155 -3.14 3.37 3.69
CA VAL A 155 -2.08 2.56 3.06
C VAL A 155 -2.68 1.45 2.20
N ASN A 156 -3.61 0.68 2.75
CA ASN A 156 -4.25 -0.43 2.02
C ASN A 156 -5.05 0.06 0.81
N ALA A 157 -5.69 1.23 0.89
CA ALA A 157 -6.44 1.81 -0.22
C ALA A 157 -5.52 2.37 -1.33
N VAL A 158 -4.39 2.96 -0.94
CA VAL A 158 -3.40 3.53 -1.86
C VAL A 158 -2.57 2.44 -2.53
N ALA A 159 -2.28 1.35 -1.84
CA ALA A 159 -1.40 0.28 -2.32
C ALA A 159 -1.68 -0.25 -3.74
N PRO A 160 -2.92 -0.62 -4.12
CA PRO A 160 -3.19 -1.10 -5.47
C PRO A 160 -2.97 -0.01 -6.53
N VAL A 161 -3.32 1.25 -6.22
CA VAL A 161 -3.11 2.40 -7.13
C VAL A 161 -1.63 2.76 -7.22
N ALA A 162 -0.89 2.59 -6.12
CA ALA A 162 0.54 2.86 -6.03
C ALA A 162 1.41 1.75 -6.66
N GLY A 163 0.83 0.58 -6.99
CA GLY A 163 1.60 -0.59 -7.43
C GLY A 163 2.58 -1.08 -6.35
N ALA A 164 2.22 -0.92 -5.08
CA ALA A 164 3.10 -1.23 -3.96
C ALA A 164 3.08 -2.71 -3.60
N ARG A 165 4.25 -3.26 -3.28
CA ARG A 165 4.37 -4.68 -2.86
C ARG A 165 3.80 -4.88 -1.46
N ARG A 166 3.48 -6.13 -1.09
CA ARG A 166 2.93 -6.46 0.24
C ARG A 166 3.90 -6.11 1.36
N GLU A 167 5.20 -6.28 1.11
CA GLU A 167 6.26 -5.95 2.06
C GLU A 167 6.32 -4.43 2.30
N GLU A 168 6.19 -3.62 1.23
CA GLU A 168 6.13 -2.16 1.32
C GLU A 168 4.89 -1.69 2.09
N GLN A 169 3.74 -2.34 1.88
CA GLN A 169 2.53 -2.09 2.66
C GLN A 169 2.75 -2.35 4.16
N GLY A 170 3.36 -3.49 4.50
CA GLY A 170 3.70 -3.82 5.88
C GLY A 170 4.63 -2.79 6.53
N ILE A 171 5.70 -2.41 5.84
CA ILE A 171 6.67 -1.41 6.34
C ILE A 171 6.00 -0.04 6.50
N ALA A 172 5.14 0.38 5.56
CA ALA A 172 4.46 1.66 5.62
C ALA A 172 3.49 1.69 6.82
N ILE A 173 2.69 0.64 7.01
CA ILE A 173 1.80 0.49 8.16
C ILE A 173 2.60 0.58 9.46
N ALA A 174 3.70 -0.17 9.59
CA ALA A 174 4.56 -0.15 10.77
C ALA A 174 5.13 1.26 11.04
N THR A 175 5.57 1.96 9.98
CA THR A 175 6.11 3.33 10.08
C THR A 175 5.07 4.32 10.58
N ILE A 176 3.86 4.31 10.02
CA ILE A 176 2.76 5.21 10.42
C ILE A 176 2.36 4.93 11.87
N PHE A 177 2.28 3.65 12.19
CA PHE A 177 1.93 3.19 13.52
C PHE A 177 2.97 3.68 14.54
N LEU A 178 4.28 3.58 14.25
CA LEU A 178 5.34 4.11 15.09
C LEU A 178 5.08 5.56 15.48
N PHE A 179 4.87 6.43 14.50
CA PHE A 179 4.66 7.85 14.76
C PHE A 179 3.34 8.14 15.48
N SER A 180 2.35 7.24 15.36
CA SER A 180 1.10 7.32 16.14
C SER A 180 1.34 7.01 17.62
N VAL A 181 2.24 6.07 17.93
CA VAL A 181 2.68 5.79 19.30
C VAL A 181 3.53 6.92 19.87
N VAL A 182 4.47 7.44 19.08
CA VAL A 182 5.26 8.61 19.50
C VAL A 182 4.35 9.77 19.85
N ALA A 183 3.27 9.99 19.08
CA ALA A 183 2.31 11.04 19.36
C ALA A 183 1.64 10.90 20.74
N LEU A 184 1.33 9.66 21.17
CA LEU A 184 0.74 9.38 22.49
C LEU A 184 1.59 9.79 23.68
N LEU A 185 2.89 9.94 23.48
CA LEU A 185 3.84 10.34 24.52
C LEU A 185 4.15 11.83 24.46
N VAL A 186 4.16 12.42 23.27
CA VAL A 186 4.75 13.75 23.02
C VAL A 186 3.71 14.86 22.89
N PHE A 187 2.48 14.56 22.44
CA PHE A 187 1.51 15.62 22.12
C PHE A 187 1.02 16.38 23.35
N ARG A 188 0.67 15.72 24.46
CA ARG A 188 0.21 16.42 25.67
C ARG A 188 1.25 17.37 26.25
N PRO A 189 2.51 16.97 26.45
CA PRO A 189 3.55 17.89 26.86
C PRO A 189 3.67 19.11 25.94
N ILE A 190 3.69 18.91 24.61
CA ILE A 190 3.80 20.03 23.66
C ILE A 190 2.58 20.96 23.72
N ALA A 191 1.35 20.40 23.74
CA ALA A 191 0.13 21.20 23.82
C ALA A 191 0.10 22.06 25.10
N SER A 192 0.53 21.49 26.22
CA SER A 192 0.64 22.22 27.48
C SER A 192 1.70 23.32 27.45
N LEU A 193 2.86 23.06 26.83
CA LEU A 193 3.96 24.03 26.70
C LEU A 193 3.56 25.24 25.85
N VAL A 194 2.77 25.02 24.79
CA VAL A 194 2.28 26.07 23.91
C VAL A 194 1.06 26.81 24.49
N GLY A 195 0.42 26.23 25.51
CA GLY A 195 -0.74 26.77 26.20
C GLY A 195 -2.04 26.61 25.41
N LEU A 196 -2.22 25.49 24.70
CA LEU A 196 -3.49 25.17 24.03
C LEU A 196 -4.53 24.70 25.05
N ASP A 197 -5.78 25.15 24.88
CA ASP A 197 -6.91 24.54 25.59
C ASP A 197 -7.20 23.11 25.07
N GLY A 198 -8.08 22.39 25.76
CA GLY A 198 -8.43 21.01 25.41
C GLY A 198 -9.02 20.87 24.00
N ALA A 199 -9.81 21.85 23.55
CA ALA A 199 -10.43 21.82 22.24
C ALA A 199 -9.39 21.95 21.12
N HIS A 200 -8.53 22.96 21.17
CA HIS A 200 -7.50 23.21 20.18
C HIS A 200 -6.42 22.12 20.20
N ALA A 201 -6.06 21.60 21.38
CA ALA A 201 -5.16 20.46 21.50
C ALA A 201 -5.77 19.18 20.89
N GLY A 202 -7.07 18.96 21.07
CA GLY A 202 -7.82 17.88 20.41
C GLY A 202 -7.87 18.02 18.89
N LEU A 203 -8.17 19.23 18.39
CA LEU A 203 -8.13 19.55 16.96
C LEU A 203 -6.76 19.21 16.36
N TRP A 204 -5.68 19.65 17.02
CA TRP A 204 -4.31 19.36 16.63
C TRP A 204 -4.02 17.87 16.59
N SER A 205 -4.45 17.13 17.62
CA SER A 205 -4.33 15.68 17.66
C SER A 205 -4.97 15.01 16.43
N GLY A 206 -6.24 15.31 16.12
CA GLY A 206 -6.91 14.72 14.96
C GLY A 206 -6.32 15.15 13.61
N LEU A 207 -5.71 16.33 13.53
CA LEU A 207 -5.08 16.84 12.31
C LEU A 207 -3.65 16.33 12.09
N ALA A 208 -2.91 15.94 13.13
CA ALA A 208 -1.51 15.55 13.03
C ALA A 208 -1.23 14.07 13.33
N VAL A 209 -2.00 13.41 14.19
CA VAL A 209 -1.78 11.98 14.50
C VAL A 209 -2.25 11.13 13.33
N ASN A 210 -1.44 10.15 12.92
CA ASN A 210 -1.60 9.45 11.64
C ASN A 210 -2.78 8.46 11.62
N ASP A 211 -3.04 7.77 12.72
CA ASP A 211 -4.14 6.83 12.88
C ASP A 211 -5.32 7.41 13.69
N LEU A 212 -6.54 6.96 13.39
CA LEU A 212 -7.78 7.47 13.99
C LEU A 212 -7.89 7.14 15.48
N SER A 213 -7.65 5.88 15.85
CA SER A 213 -7.71 5.45 17.25
C SER A 213 -6.67 6.18 18.10
N SER A 214 -5.45 6.31 17.59
CA SER A 214 -4.38 7.01 18.31
C SER A 214 -4.65 8.51 18.44
N ALA A 215 -5.27 9.14 17.44
CA ALA A 215 -5.65 10.55 17.50
C ALA A 215 -6.70 10.84 18.58
N ILE A 216 -7.74 10.02 18.66
CA ILE A 216 -8.78 10.15 19.70
C ILE A 216 -8.18 9.90 21.08
N ALA A 217 -7.29 8.91 21.19
CA ALA A 217 -6.58 8.60 22.42
C ALA A 217 -5.75 9.78 22.94
N VAL A 218 -4.95 10.42 22.07
CA VAL A 218 -4.21 11.66 22.39
C VAL A 218 -5.18 12.79 22.73
N GLY A 219 -6.29 12.93 21.99
CA GLY A 219 -7.30 13.96 22.24
C GLY A 219 -7.90 13.84 23.64
N LYS A 220 -8.26 12.61 24.06
CA LYS A 220 -8.79 12.34 25.41
C LYS A 220 -7.78 12.61 26.52
N GLN A 221 -6.47 12.49 26.26
CA GLN A 221 -5.46 12.95 27.22
C GLN A 221 -5.57 14.47 27.46
N MET A 222 -6.13 15.26 26.54
CA MET A 222 -6.34 16.70 26.72
C MET A 222 -7.69 17.03 27.40
N GLY A 223 -8.44 16.01 27.83
CA GLY A 223 -9.79 16.13 28.36
C GLY A 223 -10.86 15.67 27.37
N GLU A 224 -12.10 15.62 27.84
CA GLU A 224 -13.22 15.05 27.08
C GLU A 224 -13.46 15.78 25.75
N MET A 225 -13.52 17.11 25.81
CA MET A 225 -13.66 17.97 24.63
C MET A 225 -12.52 17.77 23.63
N GLY A 226 -11.31 17.44 24.11
CA GLY A 226 -10.18 17.13 23.24
C GLY A 226 -10.36 15.83 22.46
N GLY A 227 -10.97 14.81 23.07
CA GLY A 227 -11.32 13.56 22.41
C GLY A 227 -12.37 13.76 21.31
N GLU A 228 -13.40 14.55 21.60
CA GLU A 228 -14.45 14.91 20.64
C GLU A 228 -13.90 15.69 19.45
N MET A 229 -13.07 16.72 19.72
CA MET A 229 -12.43 17.54 18.68
C MET A 229 -11.46 16.73 17.82
N ALA A 230 -10.72 15.79 18.42
CA ALA A 230 -9.85 14.89 17.68
C ALA A 230 -10.64 13.96 16.75
N ALA A 231 -11.77 13.41 17.21
CA ALA A 231 -12.62 12.57 16.38
C ALA A 231 -13.23 13.34 15.21
N ALA A 232 -13.71 14.57 15.46
CA ALA A 232 -14.26 15.44 14.44
C ALA A 232 -13.21 15.81 13.37
N SER A 233 -12.07 16.36 13.79
CA SER A 233 -11.04 16.83 12.84
C SER A 233 -10.40 15.68 12.05
N LYS A 234 -10.23 14.52 12.68
CA LYS A 234 -9.72 13.31 12.00
C LYS A 234 -10.72 12.78 10.99
N SER A 235 -12.01 12.78 11.32
CA SER A 235 -13.07 12.35 10.40
C SER A 235 -13.11 13.21 9.14
N THR A 236 -12.91 14.53 9.26
CA THR A 236 -12.79 15.44 8.11
C THR A 236 -11.65 15.01 7.16
N ARG A 237 -10.51 14.56 7.68
CA ARG A 237 -9.40 14.06 6.85
C ARG A 237 -9.72 12.74 6.17
N VAL A 238 -10.54 11.88 6.79
CA VAL A 238 -10.98 10.63 6.14
C VAL A 238 -11.81 10.93 4.88
N LEU A 239 -12.60 12.01 4.87
CA LEU A 239 -13.32 12.47 3.68
C LEU A 239 -12.39 12.83 2.52
N MET A 240 -11.18 13.30 2.84
CA MET A 240 -10.17 13.67 1.83
C MET A 240 -9.50 12.44 1.18
N LEU A 241 -9.80 11.21 1.62
CA LEU A 241 -9.30 9.99 0.97
C LEU A 241 -9.80 9.84 -0.46
N ALA A 242 -11.08 10.08 -0.70
CA ALA A 242 -11.65 9.97 -2.03
C ALA A 242 -10.98 10.92 -3.04
N PRO A 243 -10.90 12.25 -2.79
CA PRO A 243 -10.22 13.16 -3.70
C PRO A 243 -8.72 12.85 -3.81
N ALA A 244 -8.05 12.45 -2.72
CA ALA A 244 -6.64 12.08 -2.79
C ALA A 244 -6.38 10.85 -3.69
N LEU A 245 -7.23 9.82 -3.62
CA LEU A 245 -7.12 8.65 -4.50
C LEU A 245 -7.41 9.00 -5.96
N ILE A 246 -8.38 9.89 -6.22
CA ILE A 246 -8.66 10.37 -7.57
C ILE A 246 -7.44 11.12 -8.13
N VAL A 247 -6.89 12.07 -7.37
CA VAL A 247 -5.69 12.81 -7.78
C VAL A 247 -4.52 11.86 -8.00
N LEU A 248 -4.29 10.91 -7.10
CA LEU A 248 -3.22 9.93 -7.26
C LEU A 248 -3.40 9.05 -8.50
N ALA A 249 -4.63 8.59 -8.77
CA ALA A 249 -4.96 7.82 -9.96
C ALA A 249 -4.77 8.63 -11.25
N LEU A 250 -5.14 9.92 -11.24
CA LEU A 250 -4.93 10.84 -12.38
C LEU A 250 -3.45 11.12 -12.62
N VAL A 251 -2.67 11.34 -11.55
CA VAL A 251 -1.21 11.53 -11.64
C VAL A 251 -0.50 10.24 -12.09
N ARG A 252 -1.11 9.08 -11.86
CA ARG A 252 -0.60 7.77 -12.26
C ARG A 252 -1.30 7.20 -13.49
N ARG A 253 -2.01 8.00 -14.28
CA ARG A 253 -2.85 7.55 -15.40
C ARG A 253 -2.12 6.68 -16.43
N ASP A 254 -0.80 6.81 -16.56
CA ASP A 254 0.03 5.99 -17.45
C ASP A 254 0.36 4.60 -16.87
N THR A 255 0.05 4.35 -15.60
CA THR A 255 0.37 3.12 -14.84
C THR A 255 -0.78 2.57 -13.99
N ALA A 256 -1.87 3.33 -13.81
CA ALA A 256 -3.01 2.97 -12.98
C ALA A 256 -4.09 2.23 -13.80
N PRO A 257 -4.74 1.20 -13.24
CA PRO A 257 -5.86 0.53 -13.91
C PRO A 257 -7.00 1.52 -14.22
N LYS A 258 -7.52 1.49 -15.46
CA LYS A 258 -8.54 2.43 -15.98
C LYS A 258 -9.93 2.32 -15.31
N ASP A 259 -10.11 1.42 -14.33
CA ASP A 259 -11.42 1.07 -13.74
C ASP A 259 -11.69 1.60 -12.33
N VAL A 260 -10.98 2.62 -11.83
CA VAL A 260 -11.33 3.25 -10.55
C VAL A 260 -12.51 4.21 -10.72
N LYS A 261 -13.69 3.66 -11.04
CA LYS A 261 -14.99 4.34 -11.02
C LYS A 261 -15.64 4.11 -9.65
N LYS A 262 -15.19 4.81 -8.62
CA LYS A 262 -15.93 4.92 -7.35
C LYS A 262 -16.23 6.38 -7.06
N SER A 263 -17.50 6.69 -6.79
CA SER A 263 -17.94 8.03 -6.46
C SER A 263 -17.30 8.49 -5.14
N ALA A 264 -17.17 9.80 -4.94
CA ALA A 264 -16.75 10.36 -3.64
C ALA A 264 -17.68 9.90 -2.50
N VAL A 265 -18.97 9.68 -2.82
CA VAL A 265 -19.99 9.18 -1.87
C VAL A 265 -19.74 7.72 -1.48
N ASP A 266 -19.25 6.87 -2.39
CA ASP A 266 -18.94 5.46 -2.10
C ASP A 266 -17.74 5.29 -1.16
N ASN A 267 -16.91 6.33 -1.05
CA ASN A 267 -15.72 6.35 -0.21
C ASN A 267 -15.99 6.95 1.19
N LEU A 268 -17.21 7.47 1.43
CA LEU A 268 -17.60 7.98 2.73
C LEU A 268 -17.76 6.80 3.71
N PRO A 269 -16.95 6.71 4.78
CA PRO A 269 -17.09 5.60 5.70
C PRO A 269 -18.43 5.69 6.44
N GLY A 270 -19.27 4.65 6.33
CA GLY A 270 -20.62 4.67 6.94
C GLY A 270 -20.63 4.90 8.45
N TYR A 271 -19.53 4.63 9.17
CA TYR A 271 -19.43 4.94 10.60
C TYR A 271 -19.43 6.44 10.90
N LEU A 272 -18.98 7.27 9.94
CA LEU A 272 -19.03 8.72 10.07
C LEU A 272 -20.46 9.25 9.98
N LEU A 273 -21.27 8.67 9.08
CA LEU A 273 -22.71 8.96 9.04
C LEU A 273 -23.39 8.56 10.35
N GLY A 274 -23.02 7.40 10.92
CA GLY A 274 -23.50 6.97 12.23
C GLY A 274 -23.11 7.93 13.37
N TYR A 275 -21.87 8.42 13.38
CA TYR A 275 -21.41 9.45 14.32
C TYR A 275 -22.24 10.73 14.23
N VAL A 276 -22.44 11.27 13.01
CA VAL A 276 -23.24 12.49 12.80
C VAL A 276 -24.69 12.24 13.21
N ALA A 277 -25.26 11.09 12.86
CA ALA A 277 -26.62 10.74 13.24
C ALA A 277 -26.79 10.69 14.77
N LEU A 278 -25.90 10.01 15.50
CA LEU A 278 -25.96 9.98 16.96
C LEU A 278 -25.70 11.33 17.61
N ALA A 279 -24.83 12.17 17.03
CA ALA A 279 -24.64 13.55 17.47
C ALA A 279 -25.91 14.39 17.31
N LEU A 280 -26.66 14.22 16.22
CA LEU A 280 -27.95 14.88 16.03
C LEU A 280 -29.02 14.35 17.01
N VAL A 281 -29.03 13.05 17.28
CA VAL A 281 -29.90 12.45 18.31
C VAL A 281 -29.58 13.03 19.68
N ARG A 282 -28.29 13.13 20.02
CA ARG A 282 -27.80 13.75 21.26
C ARG A 282 -28.23 15.21 21.38
N ALA A 283 -28.03 16.00 20.33
CA ALA A 283 -28.43 17.40 20.23
C ALA A 283 -29.93 17.61 20.50
N THR A 284 -30.74 16.77 19.86
CA THR A 284 -32.19 16.85 19.91
C THR A 284 -32.70 16.38 21.26
N GLY A 285 -32.16 15.29 21.78
CA GLY A 285 -32.50 14.77 23.09
C GLY A 285 -32.09 15.71 24.22
N ASP A 286 -30.97 16.42 24.12
CA ASP A 286 -30.63 17.50 25.06
C ASP A 286 -31.65 18.63 25.07
N ARG A 287 -32.17 19.03 23.91
CA ARG A 287 -33.16 20.12 23.86
C ARG A 287 -34.52 19.70 24.43
N ILE A 288 -34.89 18.43 24.27
CA ILE A 288 -36.24 17.93 24.63
C ILE A 288 -36.27 17.33 26.03
N PHE A 289 -35.20 16.65 26.45
CA PHE A 289 -35.14 15.79 27.65
C PHE A 289 -34.00 16.15 28.62
N ALA A 290 -33.44 17.38 28.56
CA ALA A 290 -32.30 17.78 29.41
C ALA A 290 -32.45 17.42 30.89
N SER A 291 -33.63 17.61 31.47
CA SER A 291 -33.96 17.36 32.88
C SER A 291 -34.50 15.96 33.17
N ASP A 292 -34.64 15.09 32.16
CA ASP A 292 -35.13 13.73 32.35
C ASP A 292 -34.06 12.79 32.92
N ALA A 293 -34.41 12.04 33.97
CA ALA A 293 -33.48 11.12 34.62
C ALA A 293 -33.08 9.94 33.73
N GLY A 294 -33.98 9.48 32.85
CA GLY A 294 -33.71 8.42 31.89
C GLY A 294 -32.70 8.86 30.84
N TRP A 295 -32.83 10.07 30.32
CA TRP A 295 -31.87 10.67 29.39
C TRP A 295 -30.47 10.79 30.02
N GLN A 296 -30.39 11.26 31.27
CA GLN A 296 -29.12 11.34 32.01
C GLN A 296 -28.48 9.96 32.27
N PHE A 297 -29.29 8.93 32.49
CA PHE A 297 -28.79 7.56 32.60
C PHE A 297 -28.19 7.05 31.28
N VAL A 298 -28.87 7.27 30.15
CA VAL A 298 -28.39 6.85 28.83
C VAL A 298 -27.05 7.52 28.50
N ILE A 299 -26.89 8.81 28.79
CA ILE A 299 -25.62 9.53 28.59
C ILE A 299 -24.49 8.92 29.41
N LYS A 300 -24.73 8.62 30.69
CA LYS A 300 -23.72 8.00 31.57
C LYS A 300 -23.35 6.58 31.12
N ALA A 301 -24.34 5.80 30.70
CA ALA A 301 -24.12 4.45 30.19
C ALA A 301 -23.32 4.46 28.88
N ASP A 302 -23.64 5.38 27.96
CA ASP A 302 -22.89 5.59 26.73
C ASP A 302 -21.44 5.99 27.02
N ALA A 303 -21.20 6.94 27.94
CA ALA A 303 -19.86 7.37 28.30
C ALA A 303 -18.99 6.22 28.80
N LEU A 304 -19.52 5.39 29.71
CA LEU A 304 -18.81 4.20 30.22
C LEU A 304 -18.52 3.18 29.10
N ALA A 305 -19.50 2.95 28.22
CA ALA A 305 -19.33 2.05 27.10
C ALA A 305 -18.24 2.56 26.15
N VAL A 306 -18.26 3.84 25.79
CA VAL A 306 -17.26 4.47 24.91
C VAL A 306 -15.86 4.38 25.53
N ASP A 307 -15.71 4.64 26.83
CA ASP A 307 -14.41 4.58 27.49
C ASP A 307 -13.85 3.15 27.51
N TRP A 308 -14.67 2.14 27.82
CA TRP A 308 -14.25 0.74 27.76
C TRP A 308 -13.93 0.27 26.34
N LEU A 309 -14.74 0.63 25.35
CA LEU A 309 -14.49 0.23 23.95
C LEU A 309 -13.24 0.91 23.39
N MET A 310 -12.99 2.18 23.73
CA MET A 310 -11.76 2.89 23.37
C MET A 310 -10.52 2.26 24.01
N ALA A 311 -10.58 1.94 25.31
CA ALA A 311 -9.50 1.21 26.00
C ALA A 311 -9.26 -0.17 25.38
N THR A 312 -10.33 -0.88 25.03
CA THR A 312 -10.27 -2.18 24.32
C THR A 312 -9.56 -2.07 22.98
N VAL A 313 -9.90 -1.05 22.19
CA VAL A 313 -9.25 -0.80 20.89
C VAL A 313 -7.76 -0.45 21.09
N ALA A 314 -7.43 0.38 22.07
CA ALA A 314 -6.05 0.74 22.39
C ALA A 314 -5.21 -0.46 22.85
N ALA A 315 -5.78 -1.37 23.64
CA ALA A 315 -5.13 -2.63 23.99
C ALA A 315 -4.91 -3.52 22.76
N ALA A 316 -5.90 -3.63 21.87
CA ALA A 316 -5.75 -4.39 20.63
C ALA A 316 -4.67 -3.81 19.69
N ILE A 317 -4.53 -2.48 19.68
CA ILE A 317 -3.46 -1.74 18.99
C ILE A 317 -2.10 -2.09 19.62
N GLY A 318 -2.01 -2.11 20.95
CA GLY A 318 -0.81 -2.55 21.67
C GLY A 318 -0.42 -3.99 21.39
N LEU A 319 -1.40 -4.88 21.20
CA LEU A 319 -1.20 -6.28 20.86
C LEU A 319 -0.81 -6.53 19.38
N HIS A 320 -0.84 -5.50 18.54
CA HIS A 320 -0.29 -5.53 17.18
C HIS A 320 1.07 -4.86 17.09
N LEU A 321 1.52 -4.18 18.14
CA LEU A 321 2.79 -3.48 18.17
C LEU A 321 3.94 -4.44 18.35
N GLU A 322 4.63 -4.75 17.26
CA GLU A 322 5.86 -5.52 17.34
C GLU A 322 7.08 -4.59 17.26
N ILE A 323 7.84 -4.49 18.35
CA ILE A 323 9.03 -3.64 18.40
C ILE A 323 10.09 -4.09 17.38
N LYS A 324 10.22 -5.39 17.09
CA LYS A 324 11.17 -5.87 16.09
C LYS A 324 10.78 -5.45 14.68
N THR A 325 9.53 -5.61 14.28
CA THR A 325 9.02 -5.10 12.99
C THR A 325 9.09 -3.56 12.93
N LEU A 326 8.92 -2.87 14.05
CA LEU A 326 9.13 -1.43 14.18
C LEU A 326 10.59 -1.02 13.88
N LEU A 327 11.55 -1.76 14.44
CA LEU A 327 12.98 -1.58 14.23
C LEU A 327 13.42 -2.03 12.83
N ALA A 328 12.71 -3.01 12.25
CA ALA A 328 12.93 -3.51 10.89
C ALA A 328 12.27 -2.65 9.81
N ALA A 329 11.42 -1.68 10.18
CA ALA A 329 10.94 -0.66 9.26
C ALA A 329 12.16 0.12 8.78
N GLY A 330 12.64 -0.13 7.57
CA GLY A 330 13.96 0.31 7.13
C GLY A 330 14.21 1.80 7.41
N ALA A 331 15.41 2.16 7.85
CA ALA A 331 15.75 3.51 8.34
C ALA A 331 15.31 4.64 7.39
N ARG A 332 15.39 4.41 6.07
CA ARG A 332 14.91 5.36 5.05
C ARG A 332 13.39 5.58 5.11
N ALA A 333 12.60 4.53 5.28
CA ALA A 333 11.14 4.64 5.41
C ALA A 333 10.75 5.37 6.71
N LEU A 334 11.44 5.08 7.81
CA LEU A 334 11.25 5.78 9.08
C LEU A 334 11.58 7.27 8.97
N ALA A 335 12.69 7.62 8.32
CA ALA A 335 13.06 9.01 8.10
C ALA A 335 12.04 9.76 7.24
N VAL A 336 11.54 9.13 6.16
CA VAL A 336 10.47 9.71 5.32
C VAL A 336 9.18 9.92 6.12
N GLY A 337 8.70 8.87 6.81
CA GLY A 337 7.47 8.96 7.62
C GLY A 337 7.59 9.92 8.79
N GLY A 338 8.77 10.01 9.40
CA GLY A 338 9.08 10.91 10.50
C GLY A 338 9.11 12.35 10.05
N ALA A 339 9.80 12.66 8.95
CA ALA A 339 9.81 13.99 8.38
C ALA A 339 8.39 14.46 8.01
N ALA A 340 7.58 13.58 7.39
CA ALA A 340 6.19 13.89 7.08
C ALA A 340 5.32 14.12 8.33
N SER A 341 5.46 13.26 9.35
CA SER A 341 4.71 13.38 10.61
C SER A 341 5.10 14.62 11.41
N VAL A 342 6.40 14.91 11.51
CA VAL A 342 6.92 16.12 12.19
C VAL A 342 6.45 17.37 11.46
N TRP A 343 6.58 17.42 10.13
CA TRP A 343 6.10 18.55 9.33
C TRP A 343 4.61 18.80 9.54
N MET A 344 3.80 17.74 9.47
CA MET A 344 2.35 17.84 9.66
C MET A 344 2.00 18.32 11.06
N ALA A 345 2.67 17.77 12.09
CA ALA A 345 2.49 18.17 13.47
C ALA A 345 2.89 19.63 13.70
N SER A 346 4.05 20.07 13.20
CA SER A 346 4.54 21.43 13.39
C SER A 346 3.72 22.47 12.65
N LEU A 347 3.34 22.19 11.38
CA LEU A 347 2.56 23.13 10.58
C LEU A 347 1.16 23.32 11.17
N SER A 348 0.46 22.21 11.47
CA SER A 348 -0.86 22.27 12.10
C SER A 348 -0.82 22.91 13.48
N LEU A 349 0.18 22.59 14.32
CA LEU A 349 0.36 23.20 15.64
C LEU A 349 0.51 24.71 15.53
N THR A 350 1.36 25.18 14.61
CA THR A 350 1.63 26.61 14.42
C THR A 350 0.35 27.34 13.97
N MET A 351 -0.36 26.80 12.98
CA MET A 351 -1.63 27.36 12.51
C MET A 351 -2.68 27.42 13.64
N ILE A 352 -2.86 26.33 14.39
CA ILE A 352 -3.83 26.25 15.48
C ILE A 352 -3.47 27.20 16.61
N THR A 353 -2.18 27.35 16.93
CA THR A 353 -1.71 28.28 17.96
C THR A 353 -2.01 29.74 17.60
N PHE A 354 -1.77 30.14 16.35
CA PHE A 354 -2.13 31.49 15.89
C PHE A 354 -3.65 31.70 15.91
N ALA A 355 -4.42 30.71 15.47
CA ALA A 355 -5.88 30.79 15.51
C ALA A 355 -6.43 30.89 16.95
N HIS A 356 -5.90 30.08 17.88
CA HIS A 356 -6.25 30.10 19.30
C HIS A 356 -5.98 31.47 19.95
N ARG A 357 -4.91 32.16 19.53
CA ARG A 357 -4.55 33.51 19.99
C ARG A 357 -5.31 34.64 19.27
N GLY A 358 -6.31 34.32 18.45
CA GLY A 358 -7.10 35.30 17.69
C GLY A 358 -6.41 35.84 16.42
N ALA A 359 -5.21 35.37 16.07
CA ALA A 359 -4.46 35.80 14.90
C ALA A 359 -4.77 34.93 13.66
N THR A 360 -6.03 34.95 13.21
CA THR A 360 -6.52 34.10 12.10
C THR A 360 -5.82 34.36 10.76
N ILE A 361 -5.49 35.62 10.46
CA ILE A 361 -4.72 35.97 9.25
C ILE A 361 -3.32 35.36 9.30
N ALA A 362 -2.63 35.46 10.45
CA ALA A 362 -1.32 34.86 10.62
C ALA A 362 -1.38 33.33 10.48
N SER A 363 -2.42 32.69 11.02
CA SER A 363 -2.67 31.25 10.83
C SER A 363 -2.78 30.89 9.34
N ALA A 364 -3.57 31.65 8.57
CA ALA A 364 -3.74 31.42 7.14
C ALA A 364 -2.44 31.64 6.34
N VAL A 365 -1.68 32.71 6.66
CA VAL A 365 -0.39 33.00 6.03
C VAL A 365 0.60 31.87 6.29
N VAL A 366 0.73 31.41 7.54
CA VAL A 366 1.59 30.26 7.90
C VAL A 366 1.22 29.03 7.09
N GLY A 367 -0.08 28.73 6.97
CA GLY A 367 -0.56 27.62 6.17
C GLY A 367 -0.14 27.75 4.71
N VAL A 368 -0.55 28.83 4.04
CA VAL A 368 -0.27 29.06 2.62
C VAL A 368 1.24 29.07 2.34
N SER A 369 2.04 29.72 3.19
CA SER A 369 3.51 29.72 3.08
C SER A 369 4.09 28.33 3.26
N GLY A 370 3.61 27.54 4.22
CA GLY A 370 4.04 26.16 4.42
C GLY A 370 3.75 25.28 3.19
N LEU A 371 2.55 25.39 2.62
CA LEU A 371 2.19 24.68 1.40
C LEU A 371 3.05 25.12 0.21
N ALA A 372 3.20 26.42 -0.01
CA ALA A 372 4.03 26.95 -1.09
C ALA A 372 5.49 26.49 -0.97
N LEU A 373 6.07 26.57 0.22
CA LEU A 373 7.44 26.14 0.49
C LEU A 373 7.61 24.64 0.24
N SER A 374 6.69 23.81 0.74
CA SER A 374 6.74 22.36 0.52
C SER A 374 6.62 22.00 -0.96
N TYR A 375 5.77 22.70 -1.71
CA TYR A 375 5.60 22.51 -3.15
C TYR A 375 6.85 22.92 -3.94
N VAL A 376 7.42 24.10 -3.65
CA VAL A 376 8.66 24.58 -4.29
C VAL A 376 9.81 23.61 -4.01
N ALA A 377 9.96 23.17 -2.76
CA ALA A 377 10.96 22.17 -2.39
C ALA A 377 10.77 20.87 -3.17
N TYR A 378 9.52 20.37 -3.28
CA TYR A 378 9.22 19.19 -4.09
C TYR A 378 9.56 19.37 -5.57
N ARG A 379 9.25 20.52 -6.17
CA ARG A 379 9.56 20.79 -7.58
C ARG A 379 11.07 20.88 -7.83
N TRP A 380 11.83 21.37 -6.86
CA TRP A 380 13.28 21.52 -6.97
C TRP A 380 14.04 20.22 -6.69
N ILE A 381 13.57 19.43 -5.72
CA ILE A 381 14.22 18.19 -5.29
C ILE A 381 13.78 16.99 -6.14
N ALA A 382 12.47 16.81 -6.32
CA ALA A 382 11.90 15.60 -6.93
C ALA A 382 11.83 15.68 -8.47
N THR A 383 12.90 16.20 -9.09
CA THR A 383 13.03 16.37 -10.54
C THR A 383 13.13 15.01 -11.26
N PRO A 384 12.77 14.92 -12.55
CA PRO A 384 12.98 13.69 -13.33
C PRO A 384 14.43 13.21 -13.29
N ALA A 385 15.40 14.13 -13.41
CA ALA A 385 16.82 13.81 -13.34
C ALA A 385 17.24 13.20 -11.98
N ALA A 386 16.77 13.78 -10.86
CA ALA A 386 17.04 13.23 -9.53
C ALA A 386 16.44 11.83 -9.37
N ARG A 387 15.24 11.58 -9.91
CA ARG A 387 14.62 10.25 -9.89
C ARG A 387 15.40 9.24 -10.70
N THR A 388 15.90 9.63 -11.87
CA THR A 388 16.75 8.77 -12.70
C THR A 388 18.05 8.42 -11.98
N HIS A 389 18.74 9.41 -11.39
CA HIS A 389 19.97 9.16 -10.64
C HIS A 389 19.76 8.23 -9.44
N VAL A 390 18.67 8.43 -8.68
CA VAL A 390 18.28 7.52 -7.59
C VAL A 390 18.01 6.11 -8.09
N LEU A 391 17.34 5.99 -9.25
CA LEU A 391 17.02 4.70 -9.85
C LEU A 391 18.29 3.97 -10.31
N GLU A 392 19.24 4.65 -10.93
CA GLU A 392 20.53 4.09 -11.31
C GLU A 392 21.32 3.62 -10.09
N ALA A 393 21.45 4.45 -9.05
CA ALA A 393 22.13 4.06 -7.81
C ALA A 393 21.48 2.82 -7.17
N ARG A 394 20.14 2.71 -7.22
CA ARG A 394 19.42 1.53 -6.75
C ARG A 394 19.69 0.28 -7.59
N PHE A 395 19.71 0.44 -8.92
CA PHE A 395 20.02 -0.64 -9.85
C PHE A 395 21.45 -1.14 -9.64
N ASP A 396 22.39 -0.23 -9.42
CA ASP A 396 23.78 -0.54 -9.15
C ASP A 396 23.95 -1.31 -7.83
N ALA A 397 23.20 -0.91 -6.80
CA ALA A 397 23.13 -1.59 -5.50
C ALA A 397 22.36 -2.92 -5.48
N GLY A 398 21.81 -3.38 -6.61
CA GLY A 398 21.11 -4.68 -6.68
C GLY A 398 19.66 -4.65 -6.17
N HIS A 399 19.06 -3.47 -5.98
CA HIS A 399 17.73 -3.37 -5.42
C HIS A 399 16.64 -3.77 -6.44
N PRO A 400 15.57 -4.48 -6.01
CA PRO A 400 14.49 -4.85 -6.91
C PRO A 400 13.84 -3.66 -7.63
N LEU A 401 13.61 -3.83 -8.92
CA LEU A 401 12.97 -2.87 -9.83
C LEU A 401 11.48 -3.21 -10.00
N SER A 402 10.64 -2.19 -10.16
CA SER A 402 9.29 -2.38 -10.71
C SER A 402 9.34 -2.36 -12.24
N LEU A 403 8.19 -2.61 -12.90
CA LEU A 403 8.10 -2.53 -14.35
C LEU A 403 8.31 -1.10 -14.86
N ALA A 404 7.70 -0.12 -14.20
CA ALA A 404 7.91 1.30 -14.50
C ALA A 404 9.37 1.74 -14.27
N ASP A 405 10.00 1.28 -13.17
CA ASP A 405 11.42 1.50 -12.90
C ASP A 405 12.28 0.94 -14.06
N ALA A 406 12.01 -0.30 -14.50
CA ALA A 406 12.75 -0.92 -15.60
C ALA A 406 12.59 -0.18 -16.94
N MET A 407 11.38 0.27 -17.29
CA MET A 407 11.14 1.05 -18.52
C MET A 407 11.93 2.36 -18.52
N MET A 408 11.91 3.10 -17.41
CA MET A 408 12.65 4.36 -17.27
C MET A 408 14.16 4.14 -17.28
N LEU A 409 14.63 3.07 -16.63
CA LEU A 409 16.04 2.71 -16.61
C LEU A 409 16.52 2.28 -18.01
N LEU A 410 15.76 1.48 -18.75
CA LEU A 410 16.10 1.07 -20.11
C LEU A 410 16.28 2.27 -21.04
N SER A 411 15.34 3.23 -21.03
CA SER A 411 15.49 4.48 -21.80
C SER A 411 16.75 5.25 -21.42
N THR A 412 17.08 5.28 -20.13
CA THR A 412 18.27 6.01 -19.64
C THR A 412 19.56 5.30 -20.06
N LEU A 413 19.63 3.98 -19.87
CA LEU A 413 20.77 3.16 -20.27
C LEU A 413 20.99 3.23 -21.79
N GLU A 414 19.93 3.29 -22.59
CA GLU A 414 20.04 3.48 -24.03
C GLU A 414 20.68 4.83 -24.39
N MET A 415 20.18 5.93 -23.81
CA MET A 415 20.78 7.25 -24.02
C MET A 415 22.25 7.32 -23.61
N GLN A 416 22.63 6.58 -22.57
CA GLN A 416 24.01 6.47 -22.09
C GLN A 416 24.86 5.44 -22.85
N LYS A 417 24.30 4.73 -23.83
CA LYS A 417 24.95 3.63 -24.57
C LYS A 417 25.50 2.52 -23.66
N ARG A 418 24.75 2.19 -22.59
CA ARG A 418 25.06 1.15 -21.58
C ARG A 418 24.20 -0.10 -21.70
N ILE A 419 23.60 -0.34 -22.87
CA ILE A 419 22.84 -1.57 -23.13
C ILE A 419 23.81 -2.65 -23.61
N ASP A 420 24.10 -3.59 -22.71
CA ASP A 420 24.82 -4.83 -22.98
C ASP A 420 24.16 -6.01 -22.25
N ASP A 421 24.59 -7.23 -22.58
CA ASP A 421 24.04 -8.47 -22.03
C ASP A 421 24.08 -8.53 -20.50
N ALA A 422 25.20 -8.13 -19.91
CA ALA A 422 25.38 -8.18 -18.47
C ALA A 422 24.38 -7.25 -17.78
N THR A 423 24.17 -6.07 -18.35
CA THR A 423 23.23 -5.06 -17.87
C THR A 423 21.78 -5.53 -18.04
N LEU A 424 21.43 -6.09 -19.19
CA LEU A 424 20.08 -6.61 -19.45
C LEU A 424 19.73 -7.81 -18.56
N ARG A 425 20.68 -8.75 -18.36
CA ARG A 425 20.54 -9.86 -17.40
C ARG A 425 20.35 -9.35 -15.98
N LYS A 426 21.18 -8.39 -15.56
CA LYS A 426 21.09 -7.75 -14.23
C LYS A 426 19.72 -7.06 -14.04
N LEU A 427 19.23 -6.38 -15.07
CA LEU A 427 17.93 -5.71 -15.05
C LEU A 427 16.79 -6.70 -14.91
N LEU A 428 16.76 -7.76 -15.72
CA LEU A 428 15.75 -8.82 -15.61
C LEU A 428 15.81 -9.50 -14.23
N ALA A 429 17.00 -9.85 -13.75
CA ALA A 429 17.17 -10.45 -12.42
C ALA A 429 16.53 -9.58 -11.32
N GLN A 430 16.73 -8.26 -11.38
CA GLN A 430 16.16 -7.31 -10.41
C GLN A 430 14.68 -6.98 -10.67
N LEU A 431 14.11 -7.31 -11.83
CA LEU A 431 12.74 -6.97 -12.19
C LEU A 431 11.71 -7.80 -11.40
N HIS A 432 10.98 -7.13 -10.52
CA HIS A 432 9.94 -7.70 -9.66
C HIS A 432 8.69 -6.81 -9.74
N PRO A 433 7.92 -6.93 -10.83
CA PRO A 433 6.71 -6.13 -11.05
C PRO A 433 5.65 -6.46 -10.01
N SER A 434 4.81 -5.48 -9.69
CA SER A 434 3.61 -5.70 -8.88
C SER A 434 2.47 -6.29 -9.72
N ILE A 435 1.51 -6.94 -9.06
CA ILE A 435 0.31 -7.48 -9.74
C ILE A 435 -0.40 -6.39 -10.55
N GLY A 436 -0.44 -5.16 -10.03
CA GLY A 436 -1.06 -4.01 -10.72
C GLY A 436 -0.39 -3.66 -12.04
N GLU A 437 0.94 -3.75 -12.12
CA GLU A 437 1.72 -3.46 -13.34
C GLU A 437 1.49 -4.51 -14.44
N LEU A 438 1.02 -5.72 -14.09
CA LEU A 438 0.73 -6.82 -15.01
C LEU A 438 -0.73 -6.89 -15.45
N ILE A 439 -1.63 -6.05 -14.92
CA ILE A 439 -3.03 -5.98 -15.36
C ILE A 439 -3.13 -5.69 -16.87
N PRO A 440 -2.36 -4.75 -17.45
CA PRO A 440 -2.44 -4.45 -18.87
C PRO A 440 -2.18 -5.65 -19.78
N VAL A 441 -1.17 -6.49 -19.51
CA VAL A 441 -0.90 -7.69 -20.32
C VAL A 441 -1.99 -8.76 -20.15
N ARG A 442 -2.61 -8.85 -18.97
CA ARG A 442 -3.75 -9.75 -18.75
C ARG A 442 -4.97 -9.33 -19.55
N GLN A 443 -5.14 -8.03 -19.77
CA GLN A 443 -6.25 -7.45 -20.52
C GLN A 443 -5.92 -7.24 -22.01
N SER A 444 -4.69 -7.50 -22.45
CA SER A 444 -4.32 -7.25 -23.83
C SER A 444 -5.03 -8.24 -24.77
N PRO A 445 -5.29 -7.83 -26.03
CA PRO A 445 -6.02 -8.68 -26.97
C PRO A 445 -5.33 -10.04 -27.15
N LEU A 446 -6.13 -11.11 -27.23
CA LEU A 446 -5.65 -12.41 -27.66
C LEU A 446 -5.49 -12.39 -29.19
N PRO A 447 -4.26 -12.42 -29.71
CA PRO A 447 -4.05 -12.60 -31.14
C PRO A 447 -4.56 -14.01 -31.47
N HIS A 448 -5.61 -14.10 -32.28
CA HIS A 448 -6.22 -15.35 -32.76
C HIS A 448 -7.00 -16.20 -31.71
N GLY A 449 -7.37 -15.63 -30.56
CA GLY A 449 -8.42 -16.20 -29.69
C GLY A 449 -8.01 -17.33 -28.73
N LYS A 450 -6.82 -17.94 -28.84
CA LYS A 450 -6.25 -18.89 -27.85
C LYS A 450 -4.72 -18.85 -27.80
N GLY A 451 -4.14 -19.08 -26.62
CA GLY A 451 -2.71 -19.35 -26.43
C GLY A 451 -1.99 -18.33 -25.57
N CYS A 452 -1.63 -17.18 -26.15
CA CYS A 452 -0.79 -16.16 -25.49
C CYS A 452 -1.32 -14.75 -25.77
N ARG A 453 -1.25 -13.88 -24.77
CA ARG A 453 -1.39 -12.43 -24.86
C ARG A 453 0.00 -11.81 -24.79
N TRP A 454 0.23 -10.72 -25.51
CA TRP A 454 1.46 -9.94 -25.40
C TRP A 454 1.19 -8.46 -25.19
N LEU A 455 2.15 -7.78 -24.59
CA LEU A 455 2.15 -6.34 -24.45
C LEU A 455 3.59 -5.84 -24.44
N THR A 456 3.88 -4.86 -25.29
CA THR A 456 5.18 -4.20 -25.33
C THR A 456 5.17 -3.01 -24.40
N TYR A 457 5.99 -3.07 -23.36
CA TYR A 457 6.10 -2.02 -22.35
C TYR A 457 7.13 -0.96 -22.74
N TRP A 458 8.22 -1.36 -23.39
CA TRP A 458 9.28 -0.46 -23.81
C TRP A 458 9.89 -0.94 -25.13
N GLU A 459 10.25 -0.01 -25.99
CA GLU A 459 10.96 -0.25 -27.26
C GLU A 459 12.02 0.85 -27.40
N GLY A 460 13.27 0.44 -27.55
CA GLY A 460 14.41 1.32 -27.70
C GLY A 460 14.80 1.55 -29.16
N SER A 461 15.49 2.65 -29.42
CA SER A 461 16.14 2.94 -30.70
C SER A 461 17.22 1.93 -31.08
N SER A 462 17.77 1.20 -30.11
CA SER A 462 18.71 0.08 -30.29
C SER A 462 18.08 -1.20 -30.83
N GLY A 463 16.75 -1.24 -31.00
CA GLY A 463 16.01 -2.43 -31.45
C GLY A 463 15.70 -3.43 -30.33
N TRP A 464 16.12 -3.15 -29.10
CA TRP A 464 15.67 -3.90 -27.92
C TRP A 464 14.26 -3.48 -27.50
N ALA A 465 13.49 -4.43 -26.98
CA ALA A 465 12.17 -4.19 -26.45
C ALA A 465 11.89 -5.04 -25.21
N LEU A 466 11.18 -4.47 -24.24
CA LEU A 466 10.66 -5.18 -23.07
C LEU A 466 9.20 -5.56 -23.33
N VAL A 467 8.94 -6.85 -23.42
CA VAL A 467 7.65 -7.45 -23.77
C VAL A 467 7.19 -8.36 -22.63
N ALA A 468 5.94 -8.23 -22.22
CA ALA A 468 5.30 -9.24 -21.38
C ALA A 468 4.52 -10.22 -22.24
N VAL A 469 4.58 -11.49 -21.86
CA VAL A 469 3.77 -12.56 -22.47
C VAL A 469 2.96 -13.22 -21.36
N CYS A 470 1.64 -13.20 -21.50
CA CYS A 470 0.70 -13.89 -20.61
C CYS A 470 0.13 -15.11 -21.34
N ARG A 471 0.42 -16.30 -20.83
CA ARG A 471 0.05 -17.58 -21.44
C ARG A 471 -1.15 -18.15 -20.70
N GLU A 472 -2.16 -18.58 -21.44
CA GLU A 472 -3.37 -19.14 -20.86
C GLU A 472 -3.13 -20.55 -20.29
N PRO A 473 -3.91 -21.01 -19.30
CA PRO A 473 -3.80 -22.35 -18.74
C PRO A 473 -3.87 -23.43 -19.84
N GLY A 474 -2.96 -24.41 -19.77
CA GLY A 474 -2.88 -25.51 -20.73
C GLY A 474 -2.40 -25.11 -22.14
N SER A 475 -1.97 -23.87 -22.35
CA SER A 475 -1.39 -23.47 -23.64
C SER A 475 0.04 -23.98 -23.84
N ALA A 476 0.37 -24.32 -25.08
CA ALA A 476 1.72 -24.66 -25.51
C ALA A 476 2.01 -23.96 -26.84
N THR A 477 3.25 -23.50 -27.03
CA THR A 477 3.69 -23.03 -28.34
C THR A 477 4.00 -24.22 -29.27
N PRO A 478 3.91 -24.06 -30.60
CA PRO A 478 4.61 -24.94 -31.52
C PRO A 478 6.13 -24.90 -31.25
N ILE A 479 6.85 -25.85 -31.86
CA ILE A 479 8.31 -25.77 -31.90
C ILE A 479 8.66 -24.57 -32.79
N HIS A 480 9.37 -23.59 -32.23
CA HIS A 480 9.70 -22.37 -32.95
C HIS A 480 11.05 -21.80 -32.53
N ALA A 481 11.64 -20.98 -33.39
CA ALA A 481 12.86 -20.24 -33.14
C ALA A 481 12.69 -18.77 -33.55
N HIS A 482 13.36 -17.87 -32.84
CA HIS A 482 13.12 -16.43 -32.96
C HIS A 482 14.07 -15.76 -33.96
N SER A 483 13.60 -14.71 -34.62
CA SER A 483 14.41 -13.80 -35.45
C SER A 483 15.36 -12.89 -34.66
N HIS A 484 15.27 -12.96 -33.33
CA HIS A 484 15.88 -12.05 -32.39
C HIS A 484 16.40 -12.85 -31.21
N ARG A 485 17.37 -12.28 -30.51
CA ARG A 485 17.78 -12.80 -29.22
C ARG A 485 16.73 -12.50 -28.17
N LEU A 486 16.56 -13.43 -27.24
CA LEU A 486 15.60 -13.30 -26.15
C LEU A 486 16.30 -13.55 -24.81
N LEU A 487 16.09 -12.63 -23.87
CA LEU A 487 16.37 -12.80 -22.45
C LEU A 487 15.02 -12.74 -21.71
N GLY A 488 14.61 -13.81 -21.07
CA GLY A 488 13.31 -13.95 -20.42
C GLY A 488 13.44 -14.15 -18.92
N LYS A 489 12.44 -13.71 -18.16
CA LYS A 489 12.25 -14.03 -16.75
C LYS A 489 10.82 -14.47 -16.50
N THR A 490 10.65 -15.63 -15.87
CA THR A 490 9.33 -16.06 -15.39
C THR A 490 8.91 -15.22 -14.19
N ILE A 491 7.73 -14.60 -14.25
CA ILE A 491 7.21 -13.74 -13.18
C ILE A 491 6.11 -14.44 -12.39
N GLU A 492 5.12 -15.02 -13.08
CA GLU A 492 3.98 -15.69 -12.46
C GLU A 492 3.69 -17.04 -13.13
N GLY A 493 3.14 -17.97 -12.36
CA GLY A 493 2.82 -19.32 -12.82
C GLY A 493 4.06 -20.21 -12.96
N LYS A 494 3.84 -21.47 -13.37
CA LYS A 494 4.92 -22.37 -13.80
C LYS A 494 4.78 -22.66 -15.28
N MET A 495 5.90 -22.55 -15.96
CA MET A 495 6.05 -22.92 -17.35
C MET A 495 7.09 -24.03 -17.47
N GLU A 496 7.02 -24.76 -18.55
CA GLU A 496 8.05 -25.71 -18.94
C GLU A 496 8.58 -25.31 -20.31
N GLU A 497 9.90 -25.32 -20.44
CA GLU A 497 10.59 -25.05 -21.69
C GLU A 497 11.33 -26.31 -22.14
N LEU A 498 11.16 -26.66 -23.42
CA LEU A 498 11.85 -27.75 -24.09
C LEU A 498 12.68 -27.15 -25.21
N ARG A 499 13.99 -27.39 -25.23
CA ARG A 499 14.92 -26.89 -26.26
C ARG A 499 15.41 -28.01 -27.15
N PHE A 500 15.51 -27.71 -28.42
CA PHE A 500 15.95 -28.65 -29.43
C PHE A 500 17.25 -28.17 -30.08
N ALA A 501 18.09 -29.12 -30.45
CA ALA A 501 19.23 -28.87 -31.32
C ALA A 501 18.90 -29.33 -32.74
N LYS A 502 19.21 -28.49 -33.74
CA LYS A 502 19.10 -28.86 -35.15
C LYS A 502 20.16 -29.92 -35.50
N LYS A 503 19.76 -30.91 -36.28
CA LYS A 503 20.65 -31.93 -36.87
C LYS A 503 20.69 -31.79 -38.40
N ASP A 504 21.72 -32.35 -39.02
CA ASP A 504 22.04 -32.16 -40.45
C ASP A 504 20.99 -32.76 -41.41
N ASP A 505 20.04 -33.55 -40.92
CA ASP A 505 19.06 -34.34 -41.67
C ASP A 505 17.61 -33.82 -41.58
N GLY A 506 17.42 -32.60 -41.06
CA GLY A 506 16.10 -32.02 -40.82
C GLY A 506 15.40 -32.56 -39.56
N GLU A 507 16.15 -33.27 -38.70
CA GLU A 507 15.68 -33.67 -37.38
C GLU A 507 15.99 -32.61 -36.31
N LEU A 508 15.10 -32.53 -35.34
CA LEU A 508 15.28 -31.82 -34.09
C LEU A 508 15.46 -32.82 -32.96
N GLU A 509 16.56 -32.74 -32.23
CA GLU A 509 16.80 -33.55 -31.04
C GLU A 509 16.47 -32.73 -29.79
N LEU A 510 15.62 -33.26 -28.90
CA LEU A 510 15.34 -32.64 -27.61
C LEU A 510 16.59 -32.72 -26.72
N VAL A 511 17.24 -31.59 -26.44
CA VAL A 511 18.50 -31.56 -25.66
C VAL A 511 18.30 -31.14 -24.22
N TRP A 512 17.23 -30.39 -23.94
CA TRP A 512 17.01 -29.82 -22.62
C TRP A 512 15.52 -29.63 -22.36
N ARG A 513 15.08 -29.99 -21.15
CA ARG A 513 13.71 -29.82 -20.68
C ARG A 513 13.78 -29.33 -19.24
N LYS A 514 13.12 -28.21 -18.93
CA LYS A 514 13.11 -27.65 -17.58
C LYS A 514 11.78 -27.01 -17.24
N VAL A 515 11.30 -27.30 -16.03
CA VAL A 515 10.23 -26.52 -15.40
C VAL A 515 10.84 -25.23 -14.85
N LEU A 516 10.37 -24.11 -15.36
CA LEU A 516 10.80 -22.77 -14.98
C LEU A 516 10.07 -22.34 -13.71
N ALA A 517 10.83 -22.10 -12.65
CA ALA A 517 10.33 -21.53 -11.41
C ALA A 517 10.15 -20.00 -11.54
N PRO A 518 9.33 -19.36 -10.69
CA PRO A 518 9.31 -17.91 -10.59
C PRO A 518 10.71 -17.36 -10.35
N ALA A 519 11.07 -16.32 -11.11
CA ALA A 519 12.38 -15.69 -11.20
C ALA A 519 13.50 -16.46 -11.94
N ASP A 520 13.22 -17.64 -12.51
CA ASP A 520 14.17 -18.27 -13.44
C ASP A 520 14.38 -17.39 -14.67
N LEU A 521 15.65 -17.24 -15.05
CA LEU A 521 16.07 -16.59 -16.28
C LEU A 521 16.23 -17.61 -17.41
N VAL A 522 15.83 -17.20 -18.60
CA VAL A 522 15.83 -18.00 -19.83
C VAL A 522 16.51 -17.20 -20.93
N GLU A 523 17.37 -17.83 -21.73
CA GLU A 523 18.03 -17.14 -22.84
C GLU A 523 17.99 -17.98 -24.11
N THR A 524 17.71 -17.35 -25.24
CA THR A 524 17.78 -18.01 -26.56
C THR A 524 18.54 -17.14 -27.55
N ASP A 525 19.40 -17.78 -28.35
CA ASP A 525 20.20 -17.18 -29.43
C ASP A 525 19.47 -17.27 -30.78
N GLY A 526 18.27 -16.70 -30.81
CA GLY A 526 17.46 -16.57 -32.03
C GLY A 526 17.15 -17.89 -32.73
N LEU A 527 17.54 -18.00 -34.01
CA LEU A 527 17.19 -19.13 -34.89
C LEU A 527 17.92 -20.44 -34.55
N ARG A 528 18.93 -20.39 -33.68
CA ARG A 528 19.75 -21.54 -33.28
C ARG A 528 19.10 -22.40 -32.20
N ASP A 529 18.16 -21.83 -31.45
CA ASP A 529 17.53 -22.49 -30.30
C ASP A 529 16.03 -22.70 -30.51
N PRO A 530 15.62 -23.66 -31.39
CA PRO A 530 14.22 -24.07 -31.46
C PRO A 530 13.73 -24.57 -30.11
N HIS A 531 12.54 -24.14 -29.70
CA HIS A 531 11.99 -24.53 -28.41
C HIS A 531 10.46 -24.54 -28.39
N ILE A 532 9.93 -25.20 -27.35
CA ILE A 532 8.52 -25.17 -26.93
C ILE A 532 8.47 -24.51 -25.56
N VAL A 533 7.50 -23.63 -25.35
CA VAL A 533 7.10 -23.16 -24.01
C VAL A 533 5.67 -23.60 -23.76
N ARG A 534 5.40 -24.23 -22.62
CA ARG A 534 4.05 -24.61 -22.20
C ARG A 534 3.73 -24.22 -20.76
N VAL A 535 2.46 -23.97 -20.49
CA VAL A 535 1.94 -23.73 -19.13
C VAL A 535 1.52 -25.07 -18.52
N ILE A 536 2.03 -25.37 -17.33
CA ILE A 536 1.79 -26.66 -16.64
C ILE A 536 0.91 -26.54 -15.40
N GLU A 537 0.20 -25.41 -15.24
CA GLU A 537 -0.72 -25.15 -14.12
C GLU A 537 -2.09 -24.69 -14.63
N ASP A 538 -3.12 -24.82 -13.78
CA ASP A 538 -4.50 -24.38 -14.04
C ASP A 538 -4.70 -22.85 -13.92
N ARG A 539 -3.62 -22.07 -14.00
CA ARG A 539 -3.65 -20.61 -13.93
C ARG A 539 -2.74 -20.01 -15.01
N PRO A 540 -3.03 -18.79 -15.50
CA PRO A 540 -2.17 -18.14 -16.46
C PRO A 540 -0.75 -17.96 -15.93
N ALA A 541 0.23 -18.09 -16.82
CA ALA A 541 1.63 -17.80 -16.53
C ALA A 541 2.06 -16.52 -17.23
N ILE A 542 2.93 -15.72 -16.60
CA ILE A 542 3.43 -14.48 -17.17
C ILE A 542 4.95 -14.49 -17.14
N ASP A 543 5.56 -14.19 -18.28
CA ASP A 543 6.99 -13.96 -18.41
C ASP A 543 7.28 -12.58 -19.02
N LEU A 544 8.39 -11.98 -18.58
CA LEU A 544 8.91 -10.72 -19.11
C LEU A 544 10.15 -11.00 -19.93
N GLN A 545 10.18 -10.49 -21.17
CA GLN A 545 11.19 -10.79 -22.16
C GLN A 545 11.81 -9.49 -22.68
N LEU A 546 13.14 -9.40 -22.62
CA LEU A 546 13.91 -8.47 -23.44
C LEU A 546 14.20 -9.14 -24.78
N ARG A 547 13.75 -8.53 -25.87
CA ARG A 547 13.88 -9.02 -27.24
C ARG A 547 14.68 -8.03 -28.06
N GLY A 548 15.73 -8.45 -28.76
CA GLY A 548 16.38 -7.61 -29.78
C GLY A 548 17.87 -7.86 -29.99
N PRO A 549 18.51 -7.07 -30.87
CA PRO A 549 17.89 -6.45 -32.05
C PRO A 549 17.44 -7.54 -33.04
N GLU A 550 16.46 -7.25 -33.90
CA GLU A 550 16.04 -8.20 -34.94
C GLU A 550 17.11 -8.35 -36.01
N VAL A 551 17.36 -9.58 -36.45
CA VAL A 551 18.40 -9.91 -37.44
C VAL A 551 17.85 -9.84 -38.88
N GLY A 552 16.65 -9.26 -39.08
CA GLY A 552 16.04 -9.04 -40.40
C GLY A 552 15.49 -10.29 -41.12
N SER A 553 15.61 -11.48 -40.53
CA SER A 553 14.97 -12.73 -41.00
C SER A 553 13.72 -13.03 -40.16
N PRO A 554 12.64 -13.59 -40.70
CA PRO A 554 11.49 -13.99 -39.89
C PRO A 554 11.83 -15.18 -38.98
N GLY A 555 11.06 -15.34 -37.90
CA GLY A 555 11.12 -16.53 -37.05
C GLY A 555 10.76 -17.80 -37.83
N LEU A 556 11.13 -18.95 -37.28
CA LEU A 556 10.86 -20.26 -37.86
C LEU A 556 9.92 -21.06 -36.98
N GLU A 557 8.99 -21.76 -37.61
CA GLU A 557 8.12 -22.75 -36.99
C GLU A 557 8.45 -24.13 -37.58
N PHE A 558 8.60 -25.14 -36.72
CA PHE A 558 9.01 -26.49 -37.11
C PHE A 558 7.81 -27.43 -36.99
N HIS A 559 7.30 -27.86 -38.14
CA HIS A 559 6.15 -28.76 -38.19
C HIS A 559 6.63 -30.20 -38.22
N THR A 560 6.17 -31.03 -37.28
CA THR A 560 6.50 -32.46 -37.28
C THR A 560 5.72 -33.20 -38.35
N GLU A 561 6.36 -34.18 -39.01
CA GLU A 561 5.68 -35.02 -40.01
C GLU A 561 4.58 -35.90 -39.40
N LYS A 562 4.74 -36.26 -38.11
CA LYS A 562 3.79 -37.05 -37.34
C LYS A 562 3.35 -36.29 -36.08
N PRO A 563 2.11 -36.47 -35.60
CA PRO A 563 1.69 -35.98 -34.29
C PRO A 563 2.55 -36.58 -33.19
N PHE A 564 2.87 -35.78 -32.17
CA PHE A 564 3.63 -36.23 -31.01
C PHE A 564 2.97 -35.74 -29.72
N ASP A 565 3.28 -36.42 -28.63
CA ASP A 565 2.82 -36.07 -27.30
C ASP A 565 3.98 -35.39 -26.54
N ILE A 566 3.83 -34.09 -26.28
CA ILE A 566 4.84 -33.28 -25.58
C ILE A 566 5.16 -33.86 -24.19
N GLU A 567 4.20 -34.53 -23.55
CA GLU A 567 4.38 -35.10 -22.21
C GLU A 567 5.29 -36.33 -22.21
N LYS A 568 5.36 -37.04 -23.34
CA LYS A 568 6.16 -38.26 -23.48
C LYS A 568 7.58 -38.02 -23.98
N LEU A 569 7.88 -36.82 -24.47
CA LEU A 569 9.21 -36.47 -24.96
C LEU A 569 10.27 -36.45 -23.84
N SER A 570 11.39 -37.10 -24.10
CA SER A 570 12.57 -37.18 -23.23
C SER A 570 13.81 -36.67 -23.93
N ALA A 571 14.81 -36.22 -23.16
CA ALA A 571 16.08 -35.77 -23.73
C ALA A 571 16.73 -36.89 -24.56
N GLY A 572 17.16 -36.56 -25.78
CA GLY A 572 17.66 -37.49 -26.78
C GLY A 572 16.63 -37.91 -27.84
N ASP A 573 15.33 -37.67 -27.60
CA ASP A 573 14.29 -37.96 -28.60
C ASP A 573 14.45 -37.06 -29.83
N ARG A 574 14.20 -37.64 -31.02
CA ARG A 574 14.31 -36.95 -32.30
C ARG A 574 12.98 -36.82 -33.00
N LEU A 575 12.76 -35.66 -33.59
CA LEU A 575 11.56 -35.33 -34.35
C LEU A 575 11.96 -34.89 -35.74
N ARG A 576 11.40 -35.55 -36.77
CA ARG A 576 11.55 -35.10 -38.15
C ARG A 576 10.63 -33.93 -38.43
N THR A 577 11.19 -32.82 -38.89
CA THR A 577 10.46 -31.56 -39.02
C THR A 577 10.65 -30.91 -40.38
N VAL A 578 9.65 -30.12 -40.78
CA VAL A 578 9.71 -29.21 -41.92
C VAL A 578 9.70 -27.78 -41.40
N GLU A 579 10.75 -27.04 -41.73
CA GLU A 579 10.87 -25.62 -41.37
C GLU A 579 9.89 -24.77 -42.21
N ARG A 580 9.18 -23.86 -41.54
CA ARG A 580 8.31 -22.86 -42.17
C ARG A 580 8.54 -21.50 -41.54
N VAL A 581 8.27 -20.46 -42.31
CA VAL A 581 8.23 -19.09 -41.77
C VAL A 581 7.12 -18.99 -40.74
N ASP A 582 7.47 -18.58 -39.52
CA ASP A 582 6.51 -18.35 -38.46
C ASP A 582 5.73 -17.07 -38.74
N ARG A 583 4.48 -17.23 -39.18
CA ARG A 583 3.58 -16.11 -39.51
C ARG A 583 2.79 -15.61 -38.31
N ARG A 584 3.02 -16.17 -37.12
CA ARG A 584 2.36 -15.65 -35.92
C ARG A 584 2.86 -14.23 -35.66
N PRO A 585 1.99 -13.34 -35.20
CA PRO A 585 2.42 -11.97 -35.01
C PRO A 585 3.60 -11.90 -34.01
N GLY A 586 4.52 -10.96 -34.22
CA GLY A 586 5.73 -10.82 -33.40
C GLY A 586 6.79 -11.91 -33.61
N GLN A 587 6.51 -12.90 -34.48
CA GLN A 587 7.48 -13.86 -35.02
C GLN A 587 7.72 -13.63 -36.52
N ALA A 588 6.76 -13.04 -37.23
CA ALA A 588 6.82 -12.76 -38.67
C ALA A 588 7.75 -11.60 -39.09
N GLY A 589 8.67 -11.16 -38.22
CA GLY A 589 9.52 -9.97 -38.45
C GLY A 589 8.93 -8.64 -37.98
N GLU A 590 7.77 -8.69 -37.31
CA GLU A 590 7.16 -7.52 -36.64
C GLU A 590 7.70 -7.31 -35.21
N GLY A 591 8.31 -8.35 -34.63
CA GLY A 591 8.94 -8.34 -33.32
C GLY A 591 8.05 -7.80 -32.20
N ALA A 592 8.57 -6.82 -31.48
CA ALA A 592 7.86 -6.16 -30.40
C ALA A 592 6.79 -5.17 -30.87
N LYS A 593 6.69 -4.83 -32.17
CA LYS A 593 5.74 -3.82 -32.66
C LYS A 593 4.28 -4.30 -32.58
N VAL A 594 4.04 -5.60 -32.58
CA VAL A 594 2.70 -6.20 -32.49
C VAL A 594 2.07 -5.99 -31.11
N GLY A 595 2.88 -5.95 -30.07
CA GLY A 595 2.41 -5.78 -28.69
C GLY A 595 2.01 -4.34 -28.34
N ARG A 596 2.00 -3.40 -29.30
CA ARG A 596 1.64 -2.00 -29.03
C ARG A 596 0.15 -1.88 -28.72
N LEU A 597 -0.18 -1.17 -27.64
CA LEU A 597 -1.54 -0.67 -27.46
C LEU A 597 -1.79 0.40 -28.55
N PRO A 598 -2.97 0.41 -29.19
CA PRO A 598 -3.32 1.52 -30.08
C PRO A 598 -3.23 2.84 -29.30
N ALA A 599 -2.62 3.84 -29.95
CA ALA A 599 -2.35 5.16 -29.37
C ALA A 599 -3.63 5.88 -28.90
#